data_AF-A0A5M8FRS1-F1
#
_entry.id   AF-A0A5M8FRS1-F1
#
_cell.length_a   1.000
_cell.length_b   1.000
_cell.length_c   1.000
_cell.angle_alpha   90.00
_cell.angle_beta   90.00
_cell.angle_gamma   90.00
#
_symmetry.space_group_name_H-M   'P 1'
#
loop_
_entity.id
_entity.type
_entity.pdbx_description
1 polymer ?
#
loop_
_entity_poly.entity_id
_entity_poly.type
_entity_poly.pdbx_seq_one_letter_code
_entity_poly.pdbx_strand_id
1 'polypeptide(L)'
;MNFIYCDHGVIVEWLKGAPIATNAINKILDANLQPVYSPAHIEELAVPVQRSGLPEKTIIEEMKKLSLLTKNIEILPNSRRGLRKIHSEGDFGAFICIENPKKCYARVTYGYKPLNDLAESGQQLFSSSANRDANGRVPGTVNLRNPQDILQTDSVKQQILSEYHSIFHTGRQYAQAVTGISKQSPFVDIADPEGCINLLKGNHDATQAMIESVIKCLIRERYYPDPVKKYRSEMHDISHAVYASYFNLYVIEDEKSRKKCVAAYEFLGVNTRVLSPNEVIQDL
;
A
#
# COMPACT_ATOMS: atom_id res chain seq x y z
N MET A 1 21.84 -5.75 -4.48
CA MET A 1 20.66 -5.97 -5.33
C MET A 1 19.62 -4.97 -4.88
N ASN A 2 19.16 -4.09 -5.77
CA ASN A 2 18.23 -3.02 -5.40
C ASN A 2 16.81 -3.55 -5.55
N PHE A 3 16.06 -3.55 -4.47
CA PHE A 3 14.68 -3.99 -4.46
C PHE A 3 13.76 -2.87 -4.94
N ILE A 4 12.72 -3.25 -5.69
CA ILE A 4 11.69 -2.33 -6.18
C ILE A 4 10.31 -2.94 -5.96
N TYR A 5 9.30 -2.08 -5.96
CA TYR A 5 7.93 -2.48 -5.74
C TYR A 5 7.08 -2.22 -6.98
N CYS A 6 6.37 -3.24 -7.45
CA CYS A 6 5.36 -3.08 -8.50
C CYS A 6 3.98 -3.20 -7.84
N ASP A 7 3.00 -2.43 -8.28
CA ASP A 7 1.61 -2.56 -7.83
C ASP A 7 0.98 -3.86 -8.38
N HIS A 8 -0.11 -4.31 -7.74
CA HIS A 8 -0.86 -5.49 -8.16
C HIS A 8 -1.34 -5.40 -9.62
N GLY A 9 -1.83 -4.24 -10.07
CA GLY A 9 -2.26 -4.00 -11.45
C GLY A 9 -1.16 -4.31 -12.46
N VAL A 10 0.06 -3.80 -12.23
CA VAL A 10 1.24 -4.11 -13.07
C VAL A 10 1.56 -5.61 -13.08
N ILE A 11 1.52 -6.26 -11.92
CA ILE A 11 1.77 -7.70 -11.80
C ILE A 11 0.72 -8.53 -12.56
N VAL A 12 -0.57 -8.17 -12.44
CA VAL A 12 -1.67 -8.87 -13.13
C VAL A 12 -1.55 -8.73 -14.65
N GLU A 13 -1.25 -7.54 -15.16
CA GLU A 13 -1.05 -7.35 -16.60
C GLU A 13 0.17 -8.11 -17.11
N TRP A 14 1.25 -8.18 -16.32
CA TRP A 14 2.41 -9.03 -16.64
C TRP A 14 2.04 -10.52 -16.64
N LEU A 15 1.26 -11.00 -15.67
CA LEU A 15 0.82 -12.41 -15.60
C LEU A 15 0.01 -12.83 -16.84
N LYS A 16 -0.77 -11.90 -17.40
CA LYS A 16 -1.54 -12.03 -18.65
C LYS A 16 -0.67 -11.93 -19.92
N GLY A 17 0.59 -11.53 -19.80
CA GLY A 17 1.49 -11.30 -20.94
C GLY A 17 1.18 -10.00 -21.70
N ALA A 18 0.60 -9.00 -21.03
CA ALA A 18 0.36 -7.70 -21.65
C ALA A 18 1.71 -7.07 -22.08
N PRO A 19 1.84 -6.55 -23.32
CA PRO A 19 3.13 -6.09 -23.84
C PRO A 19 3.80 -5.00 -23.01
N ILE A 20 3.03 -4.00 -22.55
CA ILE A 20 3.56 -2.87 -21.78
C ILE A 20 4.11 -3.35 -20.44
N ALA A 21 3.32 -4.09 -19.66
CA ALA A 21 3.75 -4.63 -18.37
C ALA A 21 4.94 -5.60 -18.52
N THR A 22 4.93 -6.44 -19.57
CA THR A 22 6.04 -7.36 -19.86
C THR A 22 7.33 -6.63 -20.19
N ASN A 23 7.27 -5.62 -21.05
CA ASN A 23 8.43 -4.82 -21.41
C ASN A 23 8.98 -4.04 -20.20
N ALA A 24 8.09 -3.48 -19.37
CA ALA A 24 8.50 -2.79 -18.14
C ALA A 24 9.20 -3.73 -17.16
N ILE A 25 8.66 -4.93 -16.92
CA ILE A 25 9.29 -5.94 -16.05
C ILE A 25 10.64 -6.40 -16.61
N ASN A 26 10.75 -6.65 -17.91
CA ASN A 26 12.03 -7.01 -18.54
C ASN A 26 13.05 -5.90 -18.34
N LYS A 27 12.66 -4.64 -18.57
CA LYS A 27 13.53 -3.47 -18.39
C LYS A 27 14.03 -3.34 -16.95
N ILE A 28 13.17 -3.57 -15.96
CA ILE A 28 13.52 -3.62 -14.53
C ILE A 28 14.57 -4.71 -14.27
N LEU A 29 14.37 -5.91 -14.80
CA LEU A 29 15.29 -7.04 -14.62
C LEU A 29 16.64 -6.80 -15.31
N ASP A 30 16.63 -6.21 -16.52
CA ASP A 30 17.82 -5.83 -17.29
C ASP A 30 18.64 -4.76 -16.55
N ALA A 31 17.97 -3.85 -15.84
CA ALA A 31 18.58 -2.86 -14.95
C ALA A 31 19.07 -3.45 -13.61
N ASN A 32 19.05 -4.77 -13.44
CA ASN A 32 19.44 -5.50 -12.22
C ASN A 32 18.65 -5.05 -10.97
N LEU A 33 17.40 -4.64 -11.17
CA LEU A 33 16.44 -4.34 -10.11
C LEU A 33 15.60 -5.58 -9.85
N GLN A 34 15.27 -5.83 -8.58
CA GLN A 34 14.53 -7.02 -8.17
C GLN A 34 13.15 -6.63 -7.65
N PRO A 35 12.07 -6.97 -8.37
CA PRO A 35 10.72 -6.87 -7.85
C PRO A 35 10.56 -7.69 -6.57
N VAL A 36 9.85 -7.15 -5.60
CA VAL A 36 9.39 -7.85 -4.41
C VAL A 36 7.87 -7.95 -4.41
N TYR A 37 7.30 -8.91 -3.68
CA TYR A 37 5.86 -8.92 -3.39
C TYR A 37 5.58 -8.60 -1.92
N SER A 38 4.31 -8.47 -1.57
CA SER A 38 3.85 -8.25 -0.19
C SER A 38 2.52 -8.99 0.04
N PRO A 39 2.01 -9.05 1.28
CA PRO A 39 0.69 -9.59 1.56
C PRO A 39 -0.43 -9.00 0.72
N ALA A 40 -0.38 -7.68 0.43
CA ALA A 40 -1.41 -7.01 -0.39
C ALA A 40 -1.58 -7.66 -1.78
N HIS A 41 -0.46 -7.98 -2.44
CA HIS A 41 -0.50 -8.71 -3.72
C HIS A 41 -1.24 -10.05 -3.61
N ILE A 42 -0.97 -10.79 -2.53
CA ILE A 42 -1.54 -12.13 -2.33
C ILE A 42 -3.00 -12.04 -1.91
N GLU A 43 -3.38 -11.03 -1.12
CA GLU A 43 -4.76 -10.73 -0.76
C GLU A 43 -5.61 -10.42 -1.99
N GLU A 44 -5.08 -9.64 -2.93
CA GLU A 44 -5.76 -9.34 -4.19
C GLU A 44 -5.81 -10.54 -5.15
N LEU A 45 -4.75 -11.35 -5.23
CA LEU A 45 -4.78 -12.62 -5.95
C LEU A 45 -5.79 -13.61 -5.33
N ALA A 46 -6.00 -13.57 -4.01
CA ALA A 46 -6.90 -14.50 -3.31
C ALA A 46 -8.39 -14.19 -3.54
N VAL A 47 -8.74 -12.99 -3.99
CA VAL A 47 -10.11 -12.48 -4.11
C VAL A 47 -11.02 -13.39 -4.93
N PRO A 48 -10.63 -13.83 -6.14
CA PRO A 48 -11.51 -14.64 -6.96
C PRO A 48 -11.83 -15.99 -6.30
N VAL A 49 -10.89 -16.52 -5.51
CA VAL A 49 -11.08 -17.77 -4.74
C VAL A 49 -11.99 -17.53 -3.53
N GLN A 50 -11.69 -16.50 -2.73
CA GLN A 50 -12.40 -16.25 -1.48
C GLN A 50 -13.83 -15.72 -1.66
N ARG A 51 -14.08 -14.95 -2.73
CA ARG A 51 -15.37 -14.23 -2.92
C ARG A 51 -16.16 -14.66 -4.15
N SER A 52 -15.48 -15.08 -5.22
CA SER A 52 -16.16 -15.54 -6.44
C SER A 52 -16.30 -17.07 -6.50
N GLY A 53 -15.77 -17.78 -5.49
CA GLY A 53 -15.86 -19.24 -5.40
C GLY A 53 -15.03 -19.96 -6.48
N LEU A 54 -14.06 -19.28 -7.10
CA LEU A 54 -13.18 -19.93 -8.06
C LEU A 54 -12.31 -20.97 -7.34
N PRO A 55 -12.01 -22.11 -8.00
CA PRO A 55 -11.16 -23.13 -7.39
C PRO A 55 -9.75 -22.60 -7.13
N GLU A 56 -9.17 -22.87 -5.96
CA GLU A 56 -7.82 -22.39 -5.58
C GLU A 56 -6.74 -22.68 -6.65
N LYS A 57 -6.89 -23.77 -7.41
CA LYS A 57 -5.99 -24.10 -8.53
C LYS A 57 -5.86 -22.98 -9.59
N THR A 58 -6.83 -22.07 -9.70
CA THR A 58 -6.80 -20.97 -10.68
C THR A 58 -5.69 -19.97 -10.38
N ILE A 59 -5.32 -19.79 -9.12
CA ILE A 59 -4.29 -18.82 -8.70
C ILE A 59 -2.93 -19.46 -8.39
N ILE A 60 -2.85 -20.81 -8.39
CA ILE A 60 -1.59 -21.53 -8.14
C ILE A 60 -0.54 -21.23 -9.20
N GLU A 61 -0.92 -21.19 -10.48
CA GLU A 61 0.01 -20.89 -11.57
C GLU A 61 0.47 -19.43 -11.53
N GLU A 62 -0.40 -18.51 -11.15
CA GLU A 62 -0.05 -17.10 -10.94
C GLU A 62 0.94 -16.94 -9.78
N MET A 63 0.74 -17.63 -8.66
CA MET A 63 1.68 -17.66 -7.54
C MET A 63 3.04 -18.28 -7.91
N LYS A 64 3.07 -19.30 -8.78
CA LYS A 64 4.33 -19.86 -9.30
C LYS A 64 5.08 -18.83 -10.14
N LYS A 65 4.40 -18.12 -11.04
CA LYS A 65 5.00 -17.04 -11.84
C LYS A 65 5.50 -15.91 -10.94
N LEU A 66 4.72 -15.48 -9.95
CA LEU A 66 5.12 -14.47 -8.97
C LEU A 66 6.35 -14.92 -8.16
N SER A 67 6.40 -16.18 -7.75
CA SER A 67 7.55 -16.80 -7.07
C SER A 67 8.82 -16.72 -7.91
N LEU A 68 8.71 -16.96 -9.23
CA LEU A 68 9.85 -16.87 -10.15
C LEU A 68 10.30 -15.42 -10.32
N LEU A 69 9.37 -14.49 -10.56
CA LEU A 69 9.65 -13.07 -10.75
C LEU A 69 10.36 -12.47 -9.54
N THR A 70 9.81 -12.71 -8.35
CA THR A 70 10.27 -12.09 -7.10
C THR A 70 11.38 -12.87 -6.41
N LYS A 71 11.72 -14.07 -6.92
CA LYS A 71 12.61 -15.04 -6.25
C LYS A 71 12.22 -15.32 -4.80
N ASN A 72 10.91 -15.31 -4.52
CA ASN A 72 10.34 -15.45 -3.18
C ASN A 72 10.72 -14.31 -2.22
N ILE A 73 11.06 -13.13 -2.72
CA ILE A 73 11.42 -11.99 -1.89
C ILE A 73 10.16 -11.19 -1.57
N GLU A 74 9.86 -11.11 -0.28
CA GLU A 74 8.66 -10.49 0.26
C GLU A 74 9.03 -9.32 1.18
N ILE A 75 8.25 -8.24 1.14
CA ILE A 75 8.23 -7.21 2.19
C ILE A 75 7.05 -7.44 3.13
N LEU A 76 7.32 -7.40 4.44
CA LEU A 76 6.34 -7.62 5.49
C LEU A 76 6.33 -6.50 6.53
N PRO A 77 5.14 -6.24 7.12
CA PRO A 77 5.02 -5.36 8.26
C PRO A 77 5.57 -6.05 9.50
N ASN A 78 6.31 -5.32 10.35
CA ASN A 78 6.80 -5.72 11.66
C ASN A 78 7.62 -7.03 11.68
N SER A 79 8.87 -6.99 12.14
CA SER A 79 9.75 -8.16 12.22
C SER A 79 9.07 -9.42 12.81
N ARG A 80 9.15 -10.55 12.10
CA ARG A 80 8.62 -11.86 12.53
C ARG A 80 9.71 -12.88 12.82
N ARG A 81 9.43 -13.81 13.74
CA ARG A 81 10.28 -14.98 14.02
C ARG A 81 10.07 -16.05 12.95
N GLY A 82 11.13 -16.82 12.67
CA GLY A 82 11.05 -18.00 11.78
C GLY A 82 11.13 -17.71 10.28
N LEU A 83 11.27 -16.44 9.88
CA LEU A 83 11.52 -16.05 8.49
C LEU A 83 12.98 -15.67 8.28
N ARG A 84 13.53 -16.03 7.12
CA ARG A 84 14.88 -15.63 6.73
C ARG A 84 14.85 -14.17 6.30
N LYS A 85 15.36 -13.29 7.15
CA LYS A 85 15.44 -11.84 6.88
C LYS A 85 16.61 -11.51 5.96
N ILE A 86 16.40 -10.53 5.10
CA ILE A 86 17.40 -9.91 4.23
C ILE A 86 17.75 -8.52 4.75
N HIS A 87 16.72 -7.72 5.06
CA HIS A 87 16.85 -6.33 5.50
C HIS A 87 15.70 -5.98 6.48
N SER A 88 15.90 -5.02 7.36
CA SER A 88 14.87 -4.54 8.31
C SER A 88 15.02 -3.03 8.50
N GLU A 89 13.90 -2.32 8.51
CA GLU A 89 13.82 -0.90 8.82
C GLU A 89 13.58 -0.74 10.33
N GLY A 90 14.65 -0.71 11.12
CA GLY A 90 14.53 -0.68 12.58
C GLY A 90 13.83 -1.90 13.18
N ASP A 91 13.41 -1.76 14.44
CA ASP A 91 12.86 -2.87 15.24
C ASP A 91 11.38 -3.16 14.96
N PHE A 92 10.63 -2.15 14.53
CA PHE A 92 9.18 -2.21 14.29
C PHE A 92 8.81 -1.83 12.85
N GLY A 93 9.77 -1.51 11.99
CA GLY A 93 9.48 -1.16 10.60
C GLY A 93 9.22 -2.38 9.73
N ALA A 94 9.09 -2.10 8.44
CA ALA A 94 8.99 -3.16 7.45
C ALA A 94 10.31 -3.93 7.35
N PHE A 95 10.23 -5.20 6.96
CA PHE A 95 11.41 -6.01 6.72
C PHE A 95 11.25 -6.83 5.45
N ILE A 96 12.37 -7.10 4.80
CA ILE A 96 12.44 -7.93 3.60
C ILE A 96 12.86 -9.34 4.02
N CYS A 97 12.18 -10.35 3.52
CA CYS A 97 12.48 -11.75 3.80
C CYS A 97 12.32 -12.65 2.59
N ILE A 98 12.73 -13.91 2.74
CA ILE A 98 12.47 -14.95 1.74
C ILE A 98 11.30 -15.81 2.24
N GLU A 99 10.16 -15.70 1.55
CA GLU A 99 8.98 -16.52 1.77
C GLU A 99 8.36 -16.89 0.42
N ASN A 100 7.91 -18.13 0.27
CA ASN A 100 7.21 -18.52 -0.95
C ASN A 100 5.80 -17.93 -0.97
N PRO A 101 5.31 -17.35 -2.09
CA PRO A 101 3.96 -16.79 -2.20
C PRO A 101 2.84 -17.71 -1.71
N LYS A 102 2.96 -19.03 -1.89
CA LYS A 102 1.98 -20.01 -1.37
C LYS A 102 1.90 -20.04 0.15
N LYS A 103 3.03 -19.84 0.85
CA LYS A 103 3.04 -19.73 2.32
C LYS A 103 2.38 -18.43 2.77
N CYS A 104 2.65 -17.32 2.08
CA CYS A 104 1.95 -16.07 2.33
C CYS A 104 0.45 -16.21 2.07
N TYR A 105 0.04 -16.91 1.01
CA TYR A 105 -1.38 -17.18 0.72
C TYR A 105 -2.09 -17.87 1.87
N ALA A 106 -1.51 -18.93 2.43
CA ALA A 106 -2.07 -19.57 3.62
C ALA A 106 -2.17 -18.58 4.80
N ARG A 107 -1.18 -17.71 4.98
CA ARG A 107 -1.20 -16.71 6.06
C ARG A 107 -2.31 -15.66 5.87
N VAL A 108 -2.47 -15.09 4.68
CA VAL A 108 -3.48 -14.05 4.44
C VAL A 108 -4.89 -14.62 4.46
N THR A 109 -5.08 -15.85 3.97
CA THR A 109 -6.42 -16.47 3.88
C THR A 109 -6.92 -17.04 5.20
N TYR A 110 -6.04 -17.62 6.03
CA TYR A 110 -6.42 -18.23 7.30
C TYR A 110 -6.10 -17.34 8.51
N GLY A 111 -5.06 -16.51 8.43
CA GLY A 111 -4.55 -15.72 9.55
C GLY A 111 -5.01 -14.27 9.58
N TYR A 112 -5.19 -13.61 8.42
CA TYR A 112 -5.52 -12.18 8.36
C TYR A 112 -6.97 -11.86 8.08
N LYS A 113 -7.80 -12.87 7.77
CA LYS A 113 -9.18 -12.64 7.36
C LYS A 113 -9.97 -11.68 8.28
N PRO A 114 -9.91 -11.80 9.62
CA PRO A 114 -10.62 -10.86 10.49
C PRO A 114 -10.07 -9.42 10.42
N LEU A 115 -8.74 -9.26 10.30
CA LEU A 115 -8.09 -7.96 10.13
C LEU A 115 -8.49 -7.30 8.82
N ASN A 116 -8.51 -8.08 7.73
CA ASN A 116 -8.86 -7.59 6.40
C ASN A 116 -10.33 -7.20 6.33
N ASP A 117 -11.23 -8.00 6.91
CA ASP A 117 -12.66 -7.69 6.97
C ASP A 117 -12.92 -6.37 7.74
N LEU A 118 -12.18 -6.11 8.83
CA LEU A 118 -12.27 -4.82 9.53
C LEU A 118 -11.72 -3.67 8.70
N ALA A 119 -10.51 -3.81 8.14
CA ALA A 119 -9.89 -2.76 7.33
C ALA A 119 -10.82 -2.36 6.17
N GLU A 120 -11.42 -3.34 5.50
CA GLU A 120 -12.40 -3.10 4.45
C GLU A 120 -13.65 -2.37 4.96
N SER A 121 -14.17 -2.74 6.14
CA SER A 121 -15.34 -2.08 6.76
C SER A 121 -15.04 -0.61 7.11
N GLY A 122 -13.85 -0.36 7.67
CA GLY A 122 -13.39 1.00 7.98
C GLY A 122 -13.22 1.85 6.72
N GLN A 123 -12.63 1.28 5.67
CA GLN A 123 -12.50 1.97 4.38
C GLN A 123 -13.87 2.24 3.75
N GLN A 124 -14.82 1.31 3.83
CA GLN A 124 -16.17 1.52 3.32
C GLN A 124 -16.89 2.70 4.01
N LEU A 125 -16.75 2.82 5.33
CA LEU A 125 -17.29 3.94 6.12
C LEU A 125 -16.61 5.27 5.73
N PHE A 126 -15.29 5.25 5.58
CA PHE A 126 -14.54 6.42 5.10
C PHE A 126 -14.99 6.84 3.69
N SER A 127 -14.94 5.95 2.70
CA SER A 127 -15.27 6.31 1.32
C SER A 127 -16.72 6.78 1.20
N SER A 128 -17.63 6.27 2.05
CA SER A 128 -19.03 6.72 2.11
C SER A 128 -19.21 8.12 2.68
N SER A 129 -18.37 8.52 3.65
CA SER A 129 -18.43 9.85 4.28
C SER A 129 -17.63 10.90 3.51
N ALA A 130 -16.40 10.57 3.09
CA ALA A 130 -15.49 11.49 2.41
C ALA A 130 -15.96 11.92 1.01
N ASN A 131 -16.74 11.08 0.32
CA ASN A 131 -17.23 11.38 -1.03
C ASN A 131 -18.62 12.04 -1.07
N ARG A 132 -19.22 12.36 0.08
CA ARG A 132 -20.56 12.97 0.14
C ARG A 132 -20.47 14.41 0.64
N ASP A 133 -21.24 15.31 0.03
CA ASP A 133 -21.46 16.66 0.55
C ASP A 133 -22.38 16.64 1.78
N ALA A 134 -22.61 17.81 2.38
CA ALA A 134 -23.50 17.98 3.53
C ALA A 134 -24.94 17.47 3.30
N ASN A 135 -25.36 17.31 2.04
CA ASN A 135 -26.68 16.82 1.63
C ASN A 135 -26.64 15.34 1.20
N GLY A 136 -25.51 14.64 1.39
CA GLY A 136 -25.34 13.25 1.04
C GLY A 136 -25.11 12.98 -0.46
N ARG A 137 -24.93 14.01 -1.29
CA ARG A 137 -24.68 13.89 -2.74
C ARG A 137 -23.20 13.70 -3.00
N VAL A 138 -22.85 12.94 -4.04
CA VAL A 138 -21.47 12.85 -4.51
C VAL A 138 -21.18 14.07 -5.38
N PRO A 139 -20.28 14.99 -5.00
CA PRO A 139 -19.93 16.13 -5.84
C PRO A 139 -19.39 15.63 -7.19
N GLY A 140 -19.76 16.30 -8.28
CA GLY A 140 -19.25 15.95 -9.61
C GLY A 140 -17.85 16.50 -9.90
N THR A 141 -17.40 17.48 -9.12
CA THR A 141 -16.16 18.21 -9.36
C THR A 141 -14.95 17.50 -8.76
N VAL A 142 -13.87 17.42 -9.53
CA VAL A 142 -12.53 16.98 -9.11
C VAL A 142 -11.71 18.22 -8.79
N ASN A 143 -10.99 18.20 -7.67
CA ASN A 143 -10.03 19.23 -7.31
C ASN A 143 -8.70 18.92 -8.01
N LEU A 144 -8.28 19.82 -8.90
CA LEU A 144 -7.02 19.74 -9.65
C LEU A 144 -6.04 20.83 -9.23
N ARG A 145 -6.22 21.43 -8.04
CA ARG A 145 -5.22 22.33 -7.45
C ARG A 145 -3.91 21.56 -7.23
N ASN A 146 -2.81 22.30 -7.14
CA ASN A 146 -1.53 21.73 -6.74
C ASN A 146 -1.73 21.03 -5.38
N PRO A 147 -1.42 19.73 -5.26
CA PRO A 147 -1.62 18.99 -4.01
C PRO A 147 -0.79 19.55 -2.86
N GLN A 148 0.37 20.16 -3.12
CA GLN A 148 1.19 20.74 -2.06
C GLN A 148 0.48 21.95 -1.42
N ASP A 149 -0.20 22.78 -2.22
CA ASP A 149 -0.99 23.90 -1.70
C ASP A 149 -2.15 23.42 -0.82
N ILE A 150 -2.69 22.23 -1.09
CA ILE A 150 -3.73 21.60 -0.27
C ILE A 150 -3.12 21.15 1.08
N LEU A 151 -2.03 20.39 1.01
CA LEU A 151 -1.43 19.70 2.15
C LEU A 151 -0.68 20.66 3.11
N GLN A 152 -0.17 21.78 2.62
CA GLN A 152 0.63 22.72 3.40
C GLN A 152 -0.19 23.64 4.31
N THR A 153 -1.53 23.69 4.20
CA THR A 153 -2.33 24.55 5.09
C THR A 153 -2.35 24.02 6.52
N ASP A 154 -2.27 24.91 7.51
CA ASP A 154 -2.28 24.54 8.94
C ASP A 154 -3.49 23.68 9.31
N SER A 155 -4.68 24.03 8.78
CA SER A 155 -5.90 23.27 9.04
C SER A 155 -5.79 21.82 8.53
N VAL A 156 -5.24 21.63 7.33
CA VAL A 156 -5.04 20.29 6.76
C VAL A 156 -3.96 19.51 7.52
N LYS A 157 -2.84 20.14 7.87
CA LYS A 157 -1.80 19.50 8.70
C LYS A 157 -2.37 18.99 10.03
N GLN A 158 -3.20 19.78 10.71
CA GLN A 158 -3.86 19.36 11.95
C GLN A 158 -4.84 18.19 11.74
N GLN A 159 -5.58 18.20 10.63
CA GLN A 159 -6.46 17.07 10.29
C GLN A 159 -5.66 15.78 10.03
N ILE A 160 -4.52 15.86 9.33
CA ILE A 160 -3.63 14.73 9.07
C ILE A 160 -3.11 14.15 10.39
N LEU A 161 -2.66 14.99 11.33
CA LEU A 161 -2.17 14.55 12.63
C LEU A 161 -3.28 13.90 13.48
N SER A 162 -4.49 14.47 13.47
CA SER A 162 -5.64 13.89 14.16
C SER A 162 -6.03 12.52 13.57
N GLU A 163 -6.01 12.39 12.24
CA GLU A 163 -6.28 11.13 11.56
C GLU A 163 -5.18 10.10 11.86
N TYR A 164 -3.90 10.53 11.83
CA TYR A 164 -2.75 9.68 12.14
C TYR A 164 -2.86 9.06 13.53
N HIS A 165 -3.15 9.90 14.53
CA HIS A 165 -3.37 9.45 15.90
C HIS A 165 -4.53 8.43 15.97
N SER A 166 -5.66 8.73 15.32
CA SER A 166 -6.82 7.84 15.28
C SER A 166 -6.49 6.48 14.66
N ILE A 167 -5.94 6.45 13.44
CA ILE A 167 -5.61 5.22 12.70
C ILE A 167 -4.62 4.37 13.49
N PHE A 168 -3.55 4.99 14.01
CA PHE A 168 -2.52 4.27 14.78
C PHE A 168 -3.14 3.57 16.00
N HIS A 169 -3.95 4.28 16.78
CA HIS A 169 -4.53 3.73 18.00
C HIS A 169 -5.65 2.71 17.73
N THR A 170 -6.52 2.94 16.74
CA THR A 170 -7.59 1.99 16.39
C THR A 170 -7.02 0.69 15.83
N GLY A 171 -6.07 0.76 14.89
CA GLY A 171 -5.40 -0.42 14.34
C GLY A 171 -4.71 -1.25 15.42
N ARG A 172 -4.05 -0.56 16.36
CA ARG A 172 -3.37 -1.16 17.51
C ARG A 172 -4.33 -1.90 18.45
N GLN A 173 -5.43 -1.26 18.85
CA GLN A 173 -6.44 -1.86 19.75
C GLN A 173 -7.04 -3.12 19.14
N TYR A 174 -7.34 -3.08 17.84
CA TYR A 174 -7.93 -4.22 17.16
C TYR A 174 -6.94 -5.37 16.94
N ALA A 175 -5.69 -5.07 16.57
CA ALA A 175 -4.65 -6.08 16.45
C ALA A 175 -4.46 -6.84 17.76
N GLN A 176 -4.52 -6.17 18.93
CA GLN A 176 -4.49 -6.85 20.23
C GLN A 176 -5.68 -7.78 20.42
N ALA A 177 -6.88 -7.28 20.17
CA ALA A 177 -8.11 -8.03 20.39
C ALA A 177 -8.18 -9.30 19.53
N VAL A 178 -7.67 -9.27 18.30
CA VAL A 178 -7.74 -10.39 17.36
C VAL A 178 -6.55 -11.35 17.49
N THR A 179 -5.34 -10.83 17.68
CA THR A 179 -4.11 -11.65 17.56
C THR A 179 -3.47 -12.00 18.90
N GLY A 180 -3.82 -11.31 19.98
CA GLY A 180 -3.19 -11.50 21.29
C GLY A 180 -1.70 -11.14 21.35
N ILE A 181 -1.15 -10.47 20.33
CA ILE A 181 0.28 -10.10 20.27
C ILE A 181 0.60 -9.05 21.36
N SER A 182 1.55 -9.39 22.24
CA SER A 182 1.94 -8.56 23.39
C SER A 182 2.94 -7.45 23.06
N LYS A 183 3.79 -7.64 22.04
CA LYS A 183 4.80 -6.64 21.64
C LYS A 183 4.22 -5.75 20.55
N GLN A 184 3.97 -4.50 20.90
CA GLN A 184 3.41 -3.51 19.99
C GLN A 184 4.42 -2.44 19.64
N SER A 185 4.25 -1.87 18.45
CA SER A 185 5.02 -0.70 18.05
C SER A 185 4.72 0.48 18.99
N PRO A 186 5.75 1.25 19.39
CA PRO A 186 5.54 2.46 20.16
C PRO A 186 4.86 3.52 19.30
N PHE A 187 4.02 4.38 19.89
CA PHE A 187 3.55 5.57 19.16
C PHE A 187 4.72 6.52 18.91
N VAL A 188 4.73 7.18 17.76
CA VAL A 188 5.76 8.17 17.40
C VAL A 188 5.06 9.51 17.32
N ASP A 189 5.40 10.42 18.22
CA ASP A 189 4.81 11.76 18.24
C ASP A 189 5.37 12.61 17.08
N ILE A 190 4.47 13.29 16.36
CA ILE A 190 4.80 14.08 15.16
C ILE A 190 4.16 15.45 15.31
N ALA A 191 5.01 16.48 15.36
CA ALA A 191 4.57 17.87 15.46
C ALA A 191 4.17 18.46 14.10
N ASP A 192 4.87 18.08 13.03
CA ASP A 192 4.57 18.48 11.65
C ASP A 192 4.62 17.23 10.76
N PRO A 193 3.55 16.90 10.03
CA PRO A 193 3.55 15.76 9.12
C PRO A 193 4.44 15.99 7.88
N GLU A 194 4.79 17.22 7.52
CA GLU A 194 5.66 17.49 6.37
C GLU A 194 7.07 16.93 6.58
N GLY A 195 7.58 16.17 5.61
CA GLY A 195 8.91 15.57 5.68
C GLY A 195 9.11 14.51 6.78
N CYS A 196 8.04 14.09 7.48
CA CYS A 196 8.18 13.31 8.71
C CYS A 196 8.56 11.83 8.48
N ILE A 197 8.54 11.32 7.25
CA ILE A 197 8.62 9.87 7.01
C ILE A 197 9.90 9.23 7.56
N ASN A 198 11.02 9.94 7.55
CA ASN A 198 12.30 9.42 8.06
C ASN A 198 12.25 9.10 9.57
N LEU A 199 11.40 9.80 10.32
CA LEU A 199 11.16 9.52 11.75
C LEU A 199 10.29 8.26 11.94
N LEU A 200 9.48 7.91 10.94
CA LEU A 200 8.46 6.87 11.03
C LEU A 200 8.92 5.52 10.48
N LYS A 201 9.86 5.46 9.52
CA LYS A 201 10.24 4.22 8.80
C LYS A 201 10.66 3.06 9.71
N GLY A 202 11.22 3.36 10.89
CA GLY A 202 11.54 2.36 11.92
C GLY A 202 10.33 1.70 12.59
N ASN A 203 9.11 2.10 12.19
CA ASN A 203 7.82 1.69 12.72
C ASN A 203 6.77 1.61 11.59
N HIS A 204 6.40 0.40 11.22
CA HIS A 204 5.51 0.17 10.09
C HIS A 204 4.11 0.69 10.35
N ASP A 205 3.58 0.49 11.57
CA ASP A 205 2.24 0.92 11.92
C ASP A 205 2.13 2.46 11.89
N ALA A 206 3.20 3.15 12.31
CA ALA A 206 3.29 4.60 12.23
C ALA A 206 3.40 5.11 10.78
N THR A 207 4.24 4.45 9.98
CA THR A 207 4.39 4.75 8.55
C THR A 207 3.07 4.56 7.79
N GLN A 208 2.38 3.43 8.03
CA GLN A 208 1.08 3.12 7.44
C GLN A 208 0.06 4.20 7.82
N ALA A 209 -0.10 4.48 9.11
CA ALA A 209 -1.07 5.45 9.59
C ALA A 209 -0.83 6.84 8.98
N MET A 210 0.41 7.28 8.85
CA MET A 210 0.72 8.60 8.28
C MET A 210 0.43 8.68 6.78
N ILE A 211 0.90 7.71 6.00
CA ILE A 211 0.64 7.68 4.54
C ILE A 211 -0.87 7.58 4.28
N GLU A 212 -1.57 6.72 5.03
CA GLU A 212 -3.02 6.57 4.93
C GLU A 212 -3.74 7.88 5.27
N SER A 213 -3.34 8.59 6.33
CA SER A 213 -3.92 9.89 6.70
C SER A 213 -3.78 10.94 5.60
N VAL A 214 -2.60 11.04 4.99
CA VAL A 214 -2.37 12.00 3.89
C VAL A 214 -3.21 11.64 2.67
N ILE A 215 -3.24 10.37 2.25
CA ILE A 215 -4.05 9.94 1.10
C ILE A 215 -5.54 10.15 1.37
N LYS A 216 -6.03 9.82 2.58
CA LYS A 216 -7.42 10.07 2.99
C LYS A 216 -7.75 11.57 2.98
N CYS A 217 -6.83 12.42 3.40
CA CYS A 217 -6.99 13.87 3.31
C CYS A 217 -7.13 14.33 1.85
N LEU A 218 -6.24 13.88 0.95
CA LEU A 218 -6.34 14.17 -0.48
C LEU A 218 -7.70 13.75 -1.07
N ILE A 219 -8.21 12.57 -0.69
CA ILE A 219 -9.52 12.08 -1.14
C ILE A 219 -10.66 12.99 -0.64
N ARG A 220 -10.63 13.40 0.64
CA ARG A 220 -11.62 14.36 1.22
C ARG A 220 -11.58 15.70 0.50
N GLU A 221 -10.39 16.17 0.17
CA GLU A 221 -10.15 17.39 -0.61
C GLU A 221 -10.42 17.22 -2.11
N ARG A 222 -10.99 16.07 -2.50
CA ARG A 222 -11.45 15.74 -3.86
C ARG A 222 -10.31 15.71 -4.89
N TYR A 223 -9.08 15.45 -4.46
CA TYR A 223 -7.93 15.25 -5.33
C TYR A 223 -7.91 13.81 -5.86
N TYR A 224 -8.28 13.63 -7.14
CA TYR A 224 -8.45 12.32 -7.80
C TYR A 224 -9.24 11.27 -6.98
N PRO A 225 -10.48 11.58 -6.56
CA PRO A 225 -11.26 10.69 -5.71
C PRO A 225 -11.71 9.45 -6.48
N ASP A 226 -11.80 8.33 -5.77
CA ASP A 226 -12.40 7.11 -6.29
C ASP A 226 -13.91 7.06 -6.03
N PRO A 227 -14.69 6.39 -6.90
CA PRO A 227 -16.09 6.13 -6.63
C PRO A 227 -16.26 5.35 -5.32
N VAL A 228 -17.28 5.68 -4.52
CA VAL A 228 -17.57 5.02 -3.23
C VAL A 228 -17.57 3.49 -3.31
N LYS A 229 -18.04 2.92 -4.43
CA LYS A 229 -18.10 1.47 -4.65
C LYS A 229 -16.72 0.80 -4.80
N LYS A 230 -15.64 1.57 -4.98
CA LYS A 230 -14.26 1.10 -5.13
C LYS A 230 -13.45 1.12 -3.83
N TYR A 231 -14.08 1.29 -2.66
CA TYR A 231 -13.42 1.37 -1.35
C TYR A 231 -12.36 0.25 -1.12
N ARG A 232 -12.62 -0.97 -1.57
CA ARG A 232 -11.68 -2.09 -1.40
C ARG A 232 -10.43 -1.96 -2.27
N SER A 233 -10.60 -1.51 -3.51
CA SER A 233 -9.47 -1.21 -4.40
C SER A 233 -8.62 -0.08 -3.79
N GLU A 234 -9.28 0.96 -3.27
CA GLU A 234 -8.63 2.09 -2.62
C GLU A 234 -7.83 1.67 -1.36
N MET A 235 -8.34 0.72 -0.57
CA MET A 235 -7.62 0.16 0.58
C MET A 235 -6.32 -0.57 0.16
N HIS A 236 -6.39 -1.38 -0.90
CA HIS A 236 -5.21 -2.09 -1.40
C HIS A 236 -4.22 -1.13 -2.06
N ASP A 237 -4.68 -0.11 -2.80
CA ASP A 237 -3.84 0.95 -3.36
C ASP A 237 -3.04 1.66 -2.26
N ILE A 238 -3.69 1.99 -1.13
CA ILE A 238 -3.01 2.56 0.05
C ILE A 238 -1.98 1.58 0.61
N SER A 239 -2.34 0.29 0.73
CA SER A 239 -1.41 -0.74 1.22
C SER A 239 -0.18 -0.87 0.33
N HIS A 240 -0.36 -0.87 -0.99
CA HIS A 240 0.73 -0.86 -1.96
C HIS A 240 1.59 0.40 -1.84
N ALA A 241 0.99 1.58 -1.69
CA ALA A 241 1.71 2.82 -1.44
C ALA A 241 2.50 2.81 -0.12
N VAL A 242 2.02 2.14 0.92
CA VAL A 242 2.77 1.99 2.18
C VAL A 242 4.00 1.11 1.97
N TYR A 243 3.86 -0.07 1.37
CA TYR A 243 5.01 -0.95 1.09
C TYR A 243 6.01 -0.31 0.14
N ALA A 244 5.53 0.37 -0.91
CA ALA A 244 6.34 1.07 -1.88
C ALA A 244 7.24 2.15 -1.27
N SER A 245 6.82 2.80 -0.17
CA SER A 245 7.56 3.89 0.48
C SER A 245 8.92 3.47 1.06
N TYR A 246 9.16 2.17 1.19
CA TYR A 246 10.42 1.57 1.63
C TYR A 246 11.41 1.32 0.50
N PHE A 247 11.03 1.57 -0.75
CA PHE A 247 11.86 1.31 -1.94
C PHE A 247 12.19 2.59 -2.68
N ASN A 248 13.20 2.53 -3.55
CA ASN A 248 13.59 3.68 -4.36
C ASN A 248 12.71 3.86 -5.61
N LEU A 249 11.99 2.80 -6.02
CA LEU A 249 11.11 2.79 -7.18
C LEU A 249 9.81 2.05 -6.87
N TYR A 250 8.70 2.70 -7.19
CA TYR A 250 7.34 2.17 -7.20
C TYR A 250 6.78 2.24 -8.63
N VAL A 251 6.34 1.11 -9.17
CA VAL A 251 5.74 1.03 -10.50
C VAL A 251 4.24 0.79 -10.37
N ILE A 252 3.42 1.71 -10.86
CA ILE A 252 1.95 1.69 -10.74
C ILE A 252 1.28 2.16 -12.03
N GLU A 253 0.33 1.37 -12.53
CA GLU A 253 -0.41 1.68 -13.76
C GLU A 253 -1.50 2.73 -13.53
N ASP A 254 -2.29 2.59 -12.45
CA ASP A 254 -3.45 3.45 -12.19
C ASP A 254 -3.04 4.92 -11.99
N GLU A 255 -3.50 5.79 -12.89
CA GLU A 255 -3.12 7.20 -12.91
C GLU A 255 -3.59 7.94 -11.65
N LYS A 256 -4.81 7.68 -11.16
CA LYS A 256 -5.36 8.41 -10.01
C LYS A 256 -4.60 8.08 -8.74
N SER A 257 -4.37 6.79 -8.50
CA SER A 257 -3.60 6.29 -7.37
C SER A 257 -2.14 6.71 -7.48
N ARG A 258 -1.56 6.74 -8.69
CA ARG A 258 -0.23 7.32 -8.94
C ARG A 258 -0.15 8.79 -8.53
N LYS A 259 -1.12 9.62 -8.94
CA LYS A 259 -1.15 11.06 -8.61
C LYS A 259 -1.28 11.32 -7.11
N LYS A 260 -2.13 10.56 -6.40
CA LYS A 260 -2.25 10.63 -4.94
C LYS A 260 -0.97 10.20 -4.24
N CYS A 261 -0.33 9.12 -4.71
CA CYS A 261 0.92 8.61 -4.17
C CYS A 261 2.07 9.62 -4.32
N VAL A 262 2.25 10.20 -5.51
CA VAL A 262 3.26 11.24 -5.76
C VAL A 262 3.07 12.43 -4.83
N ALA A 263 1.84 12.94 -4.72
CA ALA A 263 1.51 14.05 -3.82
C ALA A 263 1.86 13.75 -2.35
N ALA A 264 1.44 12.58 -1.86
CA ALA A 264 1.71 12.17 -0.49
C ALA A 264 3.20 11.96 -0.23
N TYR A 265 3.92 11.35 -1.17
CA TYR A 265 5.35 11.08 -1.05
C TYR A 265 6.18 12.36 -1.02
N GLU A 266 5.89 13.30 -1.91
CA GLU A 266 6.55 14.61 -1.92
C GLU A 266 6.33 15.35 -0.60
N PHE A 267 5.09 15.42 -0.13
CA PHE A 267 4.74 16.08 1.14
C PHE A 267 5.42 15.43 2.35
N LEU A 268 5.42 14.11 2.42
CA LEU A 268 5.99 13.35 3.54
C LEU A 268 7.53 13.21 3.48
N GLY A 269 8.17 13.63 2.38
CA GLY A 269 9.61 13.47 2.17
C GLY A 269 10.05 12.04 1.82
N VAL A 270 9.20 11.27 1.14
CA VAL A 270 9.49 9.90 0.70
C VAL A 270 10.35 9.93 -0.56
N ASN A 271 11.56 9.37 -0.48
CA ASN A 271 12.52 9.31 -1.61
C ASN A 271 12.20 8.23 -2.67
N THR A 272 10.94 7.83 -2.82
CA THR A 272 10.51 6.80 -3.77
C THR A 272 10.09 7.45 -5.08
N ARG A 273 10.73 7.10 -6.19
CA ARG A 273 10.25 7.48 -7.53
C ARG A 273 9.02 6.66 -7.88
N VAL A 274 7.93 7.31 -8.29
CA VAL A 274 6.69 6.63 -8.69
C VAL A 274 6.51 6.77 -10.20
N LEU A 275 6.56 5.65 -10.93
CA LEU A 275 6.50 5.61 -12.39
C LEU A 275 5.37 4.70 -12.88
N SER A 276 4.82 4.99 -14.04
CA SER A 276 4.04 4.04 -14.83
C SER A 276 4.95 3.02 -15.53
N PRO A 277 4.42 1.86 -15.94
CA PRO A 277 5.10 0.93 -16.83
C PRO A 277 5.69 1.58 -18.10
N ASN A 278 5.00 2.55 -18.71
CA ASN A 278 5.51 3.27 -19.87
C ASN A 278 6.73 4.14 -19.52
N GLU A 279 6.68 4.88 -18.42
CA GLU A 279 7.80 5.68 -17.93
C GLU A 279 8.99 4.79 -17.56
N VAL A 280 8.75 3.61 -16.97
CA VAL A 280 9.82 2.61 -16.70
C VAL A 280 10.53 2.17 -17.98
N ILE A 281 9.78 1.92 -19.06
CA ILE A 281 10.36 1.52 -20.35
C ILE A 281 11.26 2.63 -20.93
N GLN A 282 10.89 3.90 -20.70
CA GLN A 282 11.57 5.07 -21.24
C GLN A 282 12.78 5.52 -20.40
N ASP A 283 12.64 5.46 -19.07
CA ASP A 283 13.54 6.13 -18.12
C ASP A 283 14.59 5.21 -17.46
N LEU A 284 14.39 3.89 -17.52
CA LEU A 284 15.41 2.90 -17.14
C LEU A 284 16.27 2.52 -18.34
#